data_AF-A0A841V6F8-F1
#
_entry.id   AF-A0A841V6F8-F1
#
_cell.length_a   1.000
_cell.length_b   1.000
_cell.length_c   1.000
_cell.angle_alpha   90.00
_cell.angle_beta   90.00
_cell.angle_gamma   90.00
#
_symmetry.space_group_name_H-M   'P 1'
#
loop_
_entity.id
_entity.type
_entity.pdbx_description
1 polymer ?
#
loop_
_entity_poly.entity_id
_entity_poly.type
_entity_poly.pdbx_seq_one_letter_code
_entity_poly.pdbx_strand_id
1 'polypeptide(L)'
;KTWKLIVPGNFGGNNYTDLLFYDPNTGEGEFYTTDGSGNIAFLKKRTDWRKTWKLIVPGNFGGNDYTDLLFYDTTATSKWVGTRLDNQKPEVFTWVDPFWHEIIDGQTIKNNFKEISNDYSTVVIDQGVGPVFLTADGAYWKGKRFAVGTFEFSKHETWSGQRPANGGTVAYQFNKATGFWEEANNGVVTKNNFKEVENNKATVTIDQGFGPIYLTLDGAYYNGTKFASGNFGGK
;
A
#
# COMPACT_ATOMS: atom_id res chain seq x y z
N LYS A 1 27.17 8.26 -4.78
CA LYS A 1 25.75 8.54 -4.48
C LYS A 1 24.90 7.46 -5.13
N THR A 2 23.90 6.89 -4.45
CA THR A 2 23.10 5.75 -4.91
C THR A 2 21.63 6.15 -5.05
N TRP A 3 21.39 7.20 -5.85
CA TRP A 3 20.04 7.68 -6.13
C TRP A 3 19.18 6.54 -6.69
N LYS A 4 18.09 6.23 -6.00
CA LYS A 4 17.14 5.14 -6.31
C LYS A 4 15.84 5.65 -6.94
N LEU A 5 15.59 6.95 -6.84
CA LEU A 5 14.48 7.62 -7.51
C LEU A 5 15.00 8.90 -8.14
N ILE A 6 14.69 9.19 -9.40
CA ILE A 6 14.91 10.51 -10.03
C ILE A 6 13.56 10.94 -10.61
N VAL A 7 12.92 11.91 -9.98
CA VAL A 7 11.54 12.31 -10.18
C VAL A 7 11.54 13.67 -10.88
N PRO A 8 11.08 13.79 -12.13
CA PRO A 8 10.99 15.08 -12.80
C PRO A 8 9.80 15.90 -12.31
N GLY A 9 9.86 17.21 -12.48
CA GLY A 9 8.77 18.12 -12.16
C GLY A 9 9.18 19.57 -12.37
N ASN A 10 8.21 20.48 -12.26
CA ASN A 10 8.54 21.90 -12.19
C ASN A 10 8.85 22.24 -10.73
N PHE A 11 10.14 22.25 -10.38
CA PHE A 11 10.61 22.48 -9.01
C PHE A 11 11.38 23.79 -8.85
N GLY A 12 11.95 24.28 -9.95
CA GLY A 12 12.72 25.51 -10.08
C GLY A 12 11.97 26.64 -10.78
N GLY A 13 10.82 26.38 -11.42
CA GLY A 13 9.90 27.40 -11.92
C GLY A 13 10.19 27.93 -13.33
N ASN A 14 11.10 27.32 -14.08
CA ASN A 14 11.34 27.70 -15.48
C ASN A 14 10.49 26.85 -16.43
N ASN A 15 10.57 27.12 -17.75
CA ASN A 15 9.73 26.43 -18.74
C ASN A 15 10.23 25.02 -19.09
N TYR A 16 11.26 24.54 -18.39
CA TYR A 16 11.92 23.28 -18.64
C TYR A 16 11.82 22.38 -17.42
N THR A 17 11.86 21.08 -17.64
CA THR A 17 11.61 20.12 -16.57
C THR A 17 12.83 20.00 -15.67
N ASP A 18 12.60 20.11 -14.37
CA ASP A 18 13.59 19.85 -13.32
C ASP A 18 13.49 18.41 -12.84
N LEU A 19 14.38 18.02 -11.92
CA LEU A 19 14.62 16.65 -11.48
C LEU A 19 14.84 16.60 -9.96
N LEU A 20 14.38 15.54 -9.29
CA LEU A 20 14.59 15.22 -7.88
C LEU A 20 15.19 13.81 -7.75
N PHE A 21 16.38 13.67 -7.20
CA PHE A 21 17.12 12.44 -6.98
C PHE A 21 17.00 11.99 -5.51
N TYR A 22 16.35 10.89 -5.18
CA TYR A 22 16.23 10.33 -3.82
C TYR A 22 17.04 9.04 -3.63
N ASP A 23 17.74 8.93 -2.50
CA ASP A 23 18.53 7.79 -2.05
C ASP A 23 17.96 7.25 -0.71
N PRO A 24 17.34 6.06 -0.70
CA PRO A 24 16.77 5.46 0.51
C PRO A 24 17.83 4.85 1.43
N ASN A 25 19.06 4.62 0.97
CA ASN A 25 20.10 4.08 1.85
C ASN A 25 20.48 5.12 2.92
N THR A 26 20.54 6.38 2.50
CA THR A 26 20.86 7.52 3.35
C THR A 26 19.62 8.30 3.77
N GLY A 27 18.50 8.20 3.05
CA GLY A 27 17.30 9.00 3.28
C GLY A 27 17.42 10.42 2.70
N GLU A 28 18.18 10.59 1.62
CA GLU A 28 18.50 11.91 1.05
C GLU A 28 17.74 12.16 -0.27
N GLY A 29 17.40 13.41 -0.58
CA GLY A 29 16.76 13.85 -1.82
C GLY A 29 17.44 15.10 -2.42
N GLU A 30 17.70 15.17 -3.72
CA GLU A 30 18.43 16.26 -4.39
C GLU A 30 17.75 16.75 -5.68
N PHE A 31 17.50 18.04 -5.80
CA PHE A 31 16.82 18.65 -6.94
C PHE A 31 17.81 19.32 -7.91
N TYR A 32 17.53 19.26 -9.21
CA TYR A 32 18.34 19.79 -10.31
C TYR A 32 17.44 20.35 -11.44
N THR A 33 17.84 21.45 -12.09
CA THR A 33 17.16 22.04 -13.25
C THR A 33 17.86 21.69 -14.56
N THR A 34 17.18 21.88 -15.68
CA THR A 34 17.73 21.64 -17.03
C THR A 34 17.54 22.84 -17.96
N ASP A 35 18.33 22.91 -19.03
CA ASP A 35 18.25 23.98 -20.04
C ASP A 35 17.54 23.55 -21.34
N GLY A 36 16.99 22.33 -21.38
CA GLY A 36 16.34 21.77 -22.56
C GLY A 36 17.28 21.30 -23.69
N SER A 37 18.59 21.58 -23.61
CA SER A 37 19.60 21.10 -24.57
C SER A 37 20.43 19.92 -24.04
N GLY A 38 20.09 19.46 -22.83
CA GLY A 38 20.67 18.28 -22.20
C GLY A 38 21.64 18.59 -21.05
N ASN A 39 21.85 19.87 -20.71
CA ASN A 39 22.64 20.20 -19.52
C ASN A 39 21.74 20.24 -18.28
N ILE A 40 22.30 19.82 -17.13
CA ILE A 40 21.61 19.86 -15.84
C ILE A 40 22.43 20.65 -14.81
N ALA A 41 21.75 21.38 -13.93
CA ALA A 41 22.35 22.20 -12.89
C ALA A 41 21.66 21.95 -11.53
N PHE A 42 22.42 21.93 -10.44
CA PHE A 42 21.88 21.64 -9.10
C PHE A 42 21.02 22.78 -8.55
N LEU A 43 19.92 22.44 -7.87
CA LEU A 43 19.02 23.37 -7.20
C LEU A 43 19.10 23.27 -5.67
N LYS A 44 18.86 22.08 -5.08
CA LYS A 44 18.70 21.94 -3.61
C LYS A 44 18.87 20.49 -3.12
N LYS A 45 19.29 20.27 -1.87
CA LYS A 45 19.37 18.95 -1.22
C LYS A 45 18.51 18.88 0.06
N ARG A 46 18.02 17.68 0.40
CA ARG A 46 17.36 17.26 1.64
C ARG A 46 18.05 16.00 2.16
N THR A 47 18.20 15.86 3.47
CA THR A 47 18.95 14.74 4.09
C THR A 47 18.18 14.02 5.19
N ASP A 48 16.92 14.37 5.37
CA ASP A 48 16.06 14.03 6.50
C ASP A 48 14.84 13.16 6.10
N TRP A 49 14.84 12.54 4.92
CA TRP A 49 13.73 11.68 4.46
C TRP A 49 13.83 10.26 5.02
N ARG A 50 12.67 9.62 5.23
CA ARG A 50 12.62 8.21 5.62
C ARG A 50 13.23 7.35 4.53
N LYS A 51 13.80 6.22 4.92
CA LYS A 51 14.48 5.26 4.05
C LYS A 51 13.55 4.24 3.40
N THR A 52 12.33 4.14 3.92
CA THR A 52 11.35 3.13 3.51
C THR A 52 10.37 3.65 2.46
N TRP A 53 10.51 4.89 2.00
CA TRP A 53 9.65 5.39 0.92
C TRP A 53 9.89 4.60 -0.37
N LYS A 54 8.83 3.95 -0.86
CA LYS A 54 8.83 3.21 -2.13
C LYS A 54 8.74 4.15 -3.30
N LEU A 55 7.82 5.08 -3.16
CA LEU A 55 7.38 5.97 -4.21
C LEU A 55 7.29 7.37 -3.67
N ILE A 56 7.58 8.28 -4.58
CA ILE A 56 7.45 9.71 -4.41
C ILE A 56 6.84 10.17 -5.73
N VAL A 57 5.54 10.45 -5.69
CA VAL A 57 4.73 10.77 -6.86
C VAL A 57 4.65 12.28 -6.99
N PRO A 58 5.15 12.87 -8.08
CA PRO A 58 5.00 14.29 -8.35
C PRO A 58 3.61 14.59 -8.91
N GLY A 59 3.03 15.72 -8.53
CA GLY A 59 1.76 16.19 -9.06
C GLY A 59 1.37 17.55 -8.49
N ASN A 60 0.39 18.21 -9.09
CA ASN A 60 -0.13 19.46 -8.56
C ASN A 60 -1.33 19.16 -7.64
N PHE A 61 -1.09 19.10 -6.35
CA PHE A 61 -2.08 18.73 -5.35
C PHE A 61 -2.55 19.95 -4.53
N GLY A 62 -1.77 21.02 -4.52
CA GLY A 62 -2.10 22.31 -3.91
C GLY A 62 -2.74 23.34 -4.84
N GLY A 63 -2.83 23.05 -6.14
CA GLY A 63 -3.50 23.88 -7.15
C GLY A 63 -2.69 25.09 -7.65
N ASN A 64 -1.36 25.07 -7.54
CA ASN A 64 -0.46 26.14 -8.02
C ASN A 64 0.45 25.66 -9.16
N ASP A 65 1.28 26.51 -9.75
CA ASP A 65 2.05 26.15 -10.97
C ASP A 65 3.29 25.28 -10.70
N TYR A 66 3.57 24.93 -9.45
CA TYR A 66 4.68 24.07 -9.04
C TYR A 66 4.22 22.62 -8.82
N THR A 67 5.20 21.71 -8.86
CA THR A 67 4.96 20.29 -8.62
C THR A 67 5.12 19.93 -7.14
N ASP A 68 4.03 19.50 -6.50
CA ASP A 68 4.01 18.87 -5.17
C ASP A 68 4.41 17.39 -5.22
N LEU A 69 4.57 16.73 -4.05
CA LEU A 69 5.03 15.33 -3.94
C LEU A 69 4.22 14.54 -2.90
N LEU A 70 3.75 13.33 -3.26
CA LEU A 70 3.10 12.35 -2.36
C LEU A 70 3.99 11.12 -2.15
N PHE A 71 4.11 10.62 -0.91
CA PHE A 71 5.05 9.56 -0.53
C PHE A 71 4.32 8.29 -0.01
N TYR A 72 4.78 7.09 -0.36
CA TYR A 72 4.09 5.81 -0.08
C TYR A 72 5.00 4.69 0.49
N ASP A 73 4.45 3.81 1.37
CA ASP A 73 5.08 2.62 1.98
C ASP A 73 4.06 1.55 2.48
N THR A 74 4.45 0.29 2.79
CA THR A 74 3.50 -0.85 2.67
C THR A 74 3.40 -2.00 3.71
N THR A 75 3.93 -2.00 4.95
CA THR A 75 4.14 -3.20 5.84
C THR A 75 2.98 -4.19 6.25
N ALA A 76 1.97 -4.44 5.41
CA ALA A 76 1.20 -5.70 5.33
C ALA A 76 1.54 -6.43 4.03
N THR A 77 1.97 -7.71 4.08
CA THR A 77 2.36 -8.45 2.88
C THR A 77 1.12 -8.76 2.03
N SER A 78 1.03 -8.11 0.87
CA SER A 78 0.05 -8.45 -0.15
C SER A 78 0.66 -9.51 -1.06
N LYS A 79 -0.13 -10.49 -1.48
CA LYS A 79 0.28 -11.56 -2.38
C LYS A 79 -0.69 -11.62 -3.55
N TRP A 80 -0.19 -11.86 -4.75
CA TRP A 80 -1.00 -12.18 -5.92
C TRP A 80 -0.64 -13.60 -6.34
N VAL A 81 -1.64 -14.42 -6.66
CA VAL A 81 -1.44 -15.80 -7.07
C VAL A 81 -2.19 -16.02 -8.37
N GLY A 82 -1.51 -16.56 -9.39
CA GLY A 82 -2.14 -16.86 -10.66
C GLY A 82 -1.49 -17.98 -11.43
N THR A 83 -2.16 -18.41 -12.49
CA THR A 83 -1.71 -19.45 -13.42
C THR A 83 -1.42 -18.83 -14.76
N ARG A 84 -0.33 -19.23 -15.41
CA ARG A 84 -0.02 -18.73 -16.75
C ARG A 84 -1.04 -19.22 -17.77
N LEU A 85 -1.32 -18.36 -18.75
CA LEU A 85 -2.21 -18.69 -19.86
C LEU A 85 -1.65 -19.74 -20.82
N ASP A 86 -0.35 -19.99 -20.78
CA ASP A 86 0.30 -21.12 -21.49
C ASP A 86 0.22 -22.44 -20.70
N ASN A 87 -0.60 -22.50 -19.63
CA ASN A 87 -0.77 -23.62 -18.71
C ASN A 87 0.53 -24.09 -18.02
N GLN A 88 1.55 -23.23 -17.94
CA GLN A 88 2.70 -23.47 -17.09
C GLN A 88 2.37 -23.19 -15.61
N LYS A 89 3.28 -23.61 -14.72
CA LYS A 89 3.17 -23.58 -13.25
C LYS A 89 2.59 -22.27 -12.69
N PRO A 90 1.90 -22.30 -11.54
CA PRO A 90 1.39 -21.09 -10.90
C PRO A 90 2.53 -20.15 -10.54
N GLU A 91 2.32 -18.87 -10.84
CA GLU A 91 3.20 -17.76 -10.46
C GLU A 91 2.59 -17.03 -9.28
N VAL A 92 3.43 -16.71 -8.30
CA VAL A 92 3.04 -15.97 -7.11
C VAL A 92 3.89 -14.72 -7.02
N PHE A 93 3.26 -13.55 -6.88
CA PHE A 93 3.97 -12.33 -6.52
C PHE A 93 3.72 -12.03 -5.03
N THR A 94 4.77 -11.81 -4.24
CA THR A 94 4.64 -11.42 -2.82
C THR A 94 5.32 -10.07 -2.58
N TRP A 95 4.63 -9.16 -1.90
CA TRP A 95 5.23 -7.92 -1.44
C TRP A 95 5.99 -8.12 -0.13
N VAL A 96 7.28 -7.79 -0.17
CA VAL A 96 8.21 -7.70 0.95
C VAL A 96 8.85 -6.33 0.86
N ASP A 97 8.43 -5.40 1.72
CA ASP A 97 9.02 -4.05 1.84
C ASP A 97 10.51 -3.99 1.47
N PRO A 98 10.95 -3.28 0.40
CA PRO A 98 10.20 -2.48 -0.60
C PRO A 98 9.45 -3.10 -1.77
N PHE A 99 9.69 -4.37 -2.04
CA PHE A 99 9.61 -4.93 -3.37
C PHE A 99 8.62 -6.08 -3.45
N TRP A 100 8.11 -6.31 -4.64
CA TRP A 100 7.48 -7.56 -5.00
C TRP A 100 8.53 -8.58 -5.44
N HIS A 101 8.26 -9.84 -5.14
CA HIS A 101 9.08 -10.99 -5.53
C HIS A 101 8.21 -11.98 -6.29
N GLU A 102 8.73 -12.53 -7.38
CA GLU A 102 8.08 -13.65 -8.08
C GLU A 102 8.58 -14.96 -7.49
N ILE A 103 7.64 -15.82 -7.14
CA ILE A 103 7.84 -17.12 -6.55
C ILE A 103 7.24 -18.16 -7.49
N ILE A 104 8.04 -19.14 -7.87
CA ILE A 104 7.62 -20.36 -8.59
C ILE A 104 8.09 -21.56 -7.76
N ASP A 105 7.18 -22.50 -7.48
CA ASP A 105 7.44 -23.70 -6.66
C ASP A 105 8.07 -23.41 -5.29
N GLY A 106 7.66 -22.31 -4.65
CA GLY A 106 8.19 -21.89 -3.35
C GLY A 106 9.60 -21.29 -3.41
N GLN A 107 10.19 -21.13 -4.59
CA GLN A 107 11.47 -20.48 -4.79
C GLN A 107 11.30 -19.10 -5.40
N THR A 108 12.02 -18.12 -4.87
CA THR A 108 12.08 -16.79 -5.48
C THR A 108 12.90 -16.85 -6.76
N ILE A 109 12.25 -16.62 -7.89
CA ILE A 109 12.89 -16.71 -9.22
C ILE A 109 13.24 -15.35 -9.82
N LYS A 110 12.55 -14.27 -9.39
CA LYS A 110 12.90 -12.89 -9.75
C LYS A 110 12.88 -11.99 -8.53
N ASN A 111 13.97 -11.26 -8.33
CA ASN A 111 14.22 -10.46 -7.14
C ASN A 111 13.96 -8.98 -7.41
N ASN A 112 13.08 -8.39 -6.60
CA ASN A 112 12.93 -6.96 -6.37
C ASN A 112 12.18 -6.12 -7.41
N PHE A 113 10.99 -6.56 -7.83
CA PHE A 113 10.06 -5.71 -8.58
C PHE A 113 9.63 -4.52 -7.71
N LYS A 114 9.82 -3.30 -8.19
CA LYS A 114 9.48 -2.11 -7.39
C LYS A 114 7.99 -1.82 -7.50
N GLU A 115 7.29 -1.67 -6.38
CA GLU A 115 5.91 -1.17 -6.46
C GLU A 115 5.90 0.27 -7.00
N ILE A 116 5.13 0.50 -8.07
CA ILE A 116 4.87 1.81 -8.72
C ILE A 116 3.58 2.44 -8.20
N SER A 117 2.54 1.64 -7.95
CA SER A 117 1.30 2.06 -7.33
C SER A 117 0.50 0.86 -6.85
N ASN A 118 -0.38 1.09 -5.87
CA ASN A 118 -1.28 0.08 -5.33
C ASN A 118 -2.54 0.76 -4.82
N ASP A 119 -3.64 0.58 -5.55
CA ASP A 119 -4.96 1.08 -5.17
C ASP A 119 -5.89 -0.03 -4.64
N TYR A 120 -5.32 -1.21 -4.33
CA TYR A 120 -6.01 -2.42 -3.88
C TYR A 120 -6.89 -3.13 -4.92
N SER A 121 -7.15 -2.51 -6.07
CA SER A 121 -7.80 -3.15 -7.22
C SER A 121 -6.79 -3.53 -8.30
N THR A 122 -5.72 -2.73 -8.40
CA THR A 122 -4.61 -2.85 -9.33
C THR A 122 -3.32 -2.55 -8.59
N VAL A 123 -2.33 -3.44 -8.74
CA VAL A 123 -0.96 -3.20 -8.30
C VAL A 123 -0.08 -3.08 -9.53
N VAL A 124 0.65 -1.98 -9.63
CA VAL A 124 1.61 -1.74 -10.71
C VAL A 124 3.00 -1.95 -10.15
N ILE A 125 3.77 -2.85 -10.75
CA ILE A 125 5.13 -3.15 -10.33
C ILE A 125 6.12 -2.99 -11.49
N ASP A 126 7.30 -2.46 -11.21
CA ASP A 126 8.37 -2.24 -12.18
C ASP A 126 9.42 -3.37 -12.10
N GLN A 127 9.70 -3.99 -13.24
CA GLN A 127 10.79 -4.97 -13.42
C GLN A 127 12.02 -4.39 -14.15
N GLY A 128 12.08 -3.08 -14.38
CA GLY A 128 13.16 -2.40 -15.11
C GLY A 128 13.05 -2.47 -16.63
N VAL A 129 12.09 -3.24 -17.16
CA VAL A 129 11.79 -3.35 -18.61
C VAL A 129 10.33 -2.99 -18.94
N GLY A 130 9.67 -2.29 -18.02
CA GLY A 130 8.30 -1.80 -18.13
C GLY A 130 7.34 -2.41 -17.09
N PRO A 131 6.21 -1.73 -16.82
CA PRO A 131 5.31 -2.07 -15.74
C PRO A 131 4.58 -3.40 -15.99
N VAL A 132 4.42 -4.17 -14.93
CA VAL A 132 3.48 -5.28 -14.82
C VAL A 132 2.27 -4.79 -14.03
N PHE A 133 1.07 -5.02 -14.56
CA PHE A 133 -0.18 -4.70 -13.89
C PHE A 133 -0.76 -5.99 -13.35
N LEU A 134 -0.94 -6.06 -12.04
CA LEU A 134 -1.65 -7.11 -11.35
C LEU A 134 -3.07 -6.60 -11.08
N THR A 135 -4.08 -7.31 -11.56
CA THR A 135 -5.49 -6.98 -11.38
C THR A 135 -6.26 -8.20 -10.87
N ALA A 136 -7.55 -8.02 -10.56
CA ALA A 136 -8.44 -9.11 -10.16
C ALA A 136 -8.69 -10.15 -11.27
N ASP A 137 -8.46 -9.79 -12.53
CA ASP A 137 -8.71 -10.65 -13.69
C ASP A 137 -7.42 -11.19 -14.36
N GLY A 138 -6.23 -10.76 -13.91
CA GLY A 138 -4.97 -11.32 -14.37
C GLY A 138 -3.74 -10.44 -14.16
N ALA A 139 -2.61 -10.93 -14.68
CA ALA A 139 -1.37 -10.17 -14.76
C ALA A 139 -1.08 -9.80 -16.23
N TYR A 140 -0.72 -8.54 -16.45
CA TYR A 140 -0.54 -7.94 -17.77
C TYR A 140 0.84 -7.31 -17.92
N TRP A 141 1.47 -7.54 -19.07
CA TRP A 141 2.72 -6.88 -19.46
C TRP A 141 2.67 -6.52 -20.94
N LYS A 142 3.06 -5.28 -21.29
CA LYS A 142 2.98 -4.75 -22.67
C LYS A 142 1.59 -4.93 -23.32
N GLY A 143 0.53 -4.74 -22.53
CA GLY A 143 -0.86 -4.87 -22.98
C GLY A 143 -1.33 -6.30 -23.23
N LYS A 144 -0.50 -7.32 -22.96
CA LYS A 144 -0.88 -8.73 -23.09
C LYS A 144 -1.05 -9.34 -21.70
N ARG A 145 -2.20 -9.96 -21.47
CA ARG A 145 -2.41 -10.83 -20.30
C ARG A 145 -1.53 -12.06 -20.47
N PHE A 146 -0.81 -12.44 -19.43
CA PHE A 146 0.03 -13.66 -19.44
C PHE A 146 -0.34 -14.63 -18.32
N ALA A 147 -1.09 -14.19 -17.30
CA ALA A 147 -1.60 -15.05 -16.24
C ALA A 147 -2.99 -14.59 -15.78
N VAL A 148 -3.79 -15.52 -15.25
CA VAL A 148 -5.07 -15.26 -14.56
C VAL A 148 -4.88 -15.53 -13.08
N GLY A 149 -5.43 -14.71 -12.20
CA GLY A 149 -5.17 -14.85 -10.76
C GLY A 149 -5.94 -13.89 -9.88
N THR A 150 -5.77 -14.06 -8.58
CA THR A 150 -6.45 -13.27 -7.54
C THR A 150 -5.45 -12.72 -6.54
N PHE A 151 -5.81 -11.63 -5.87
CA PHE A 151 -5.06 -11.13 -4.73
C PHE A 151 -5.41 -11.90 -3.45
N GLU A 152 -4.37 -12.34 -2.74
CA GLU A 152 -4.41 -12.78 -1.37
C GLU A 152 -3.84 -11.65 -0.49
N PHE A 153 -4.69 -11.01 0.28
CA PHE A 153 -4.25 -9.98 1.23
C PHE A 153 -3.96 -10.62 2.58
N SER A 154 -2.94 -10.11 3.28
CA SER A 154 -2.83 -10.35 4.71
C SER A 154 -4.07 -9.81 5.41
N LYS A 155 -4.75 -10.69 6.16
CA LYS A 155 -5.92 -10.33 6.96
C LYS A 155 -5.52 -9.37 8.08
N HIS A 156 -6.37 -8.39 8.36
CA HIS A 156 -6.29 -7.63 9.59
C HIS A 156 -6.59 -8.52 10.79
N GLU A 157 -5.81 -8.42 11.85
CA GLU A 157 -6.04 -9.18 13.09
C GLU A 157 -6.47 -8.27 14.25
N THR A 158 -6.30 -6.96 14.12
CA THR A 158 -6.67 -5.99 15.14
C THR A 158 -7.20 -4.71 14.51
N TRP A 159 -8.20 -4.14 15.17
CA TRP A 159 -8.72 -2.80 14.93
C TRP A 159 -8.93 -2.14 16.29
N SER A 160 -8.59 -0.87 16.42
CA SER A 160 -8.83 -0.13 17.66
C SER A 160 -9.31 1.29 17.38
N GLY A 161 -10.16 1.80 18.27
CA GLY A 161 -10.76 3.11 18.13
C GLY A 161 -11.36 3.66 19.41
N GLN A 162 -11.74 4.93 19.37
CA GLN A 162 -12.38 5.65 20.46
C GLN A 162 -13.85 5.88 20.16
N ARG A 163 -14.72 5.59 21.13
CA ARG A 163 -16.14 5.94 21.05
C ARG A 163 -16.33 7.44 21.35
N PRO A 164 -17.34 8.10 20.75
CA PRO A 164 -17.68 9.48 21.09
C PRO A 164 -18.05 9.67 22.58
N ALA A 165 -17.86 10.89 23.12
CA ALA A 165 -18.35 11.36 24.43
C ALA A 165 -18.02 10.47 25.65
N ASN A 166 -16.75 10.44 26.08
CA ASN A 166 -16.27 9.69 27.26
C ASN A 166 -16.47 8.16 27.20
N GLY A 167 -16.82 7.61 26.03
CA GLY A 167 -17.19 6.19 25.85
C GLY A 167 -16.04 5.17 25.90
N GLY A 168 -14.82 5.61 26.21
CA GLY A 168 -13.65 4.74 26.30
C GLY A 168 -13.15 4.20 24.96
N THR A 169 -12.10 3.39 25.04
CA THR A 169 -11.50 2.69 23.91
C THR A 169 -12.30 1.43 23.60
N VAL A 170 -12.55 1.18 22.32
CA VAL A 170 -13.06 -0.10 21.82
C VAL A 170 -12.01 -0.70 20.88
N ALA A 171 -11.74 -1.98 21.03
CA ALA A 171 -10.89 -2.75 20.15
C ALA A 171 -11.62 -4.00 19.67
N TYR A 172 -11.38 -4.37 18.43
CA TYR A 172 -11.76 -5.67 17.88
C TYR A 172 -10.47 -6.44 17.59
N GLN A 173 -10.36 -7.64 18.12
CA GLN A 173 -9.20 -8.50 17.92
C GLN A 173 -9.64 -9.87 17.43
N PHE A 174 -8.97 -10.38 16.40
CA PHE A 174 -9.20 -11.73 15.92
C PHE A 174 -8.53 -12.74 16.85
N ASN A 175 -9.33 -13.58 17.51
CA ASN A 175 -8.85 -14.68 18.31
C ASN A 175 -8.64 -15.91 17.42
N LYS A 176 -7.36 -16.21 17.13
CA LYS A 176 -6.96 -17.35 16.30
C LYS A 176 -7.35 -18.72 16.87
N ALA A 177 -7.47 -18.83 18.19
CA ALA A 177 -7.81 -20.11 18.82
C ALA A 177 -9.29 -20.44 18.65
N THR A 178 -10.16 -19.42 18.67
CA THR A 178 -11.60 -19.60 18.52
C THR A 178 -12.08 -19.40 17.08
N GLY A 179 -11.30 -18.68 16.25
CA GLY A 179 -11.70 -18.30 14.90
C GLY A 179 -12.72 -17.16 14.86
N PHE A 180 -12.89 -16.44 15.97
CA PHE A 180 -13.84 -15.33 16.11
C PHE A 180 -13.13 -14.04 16.46
N TRP A 181 -13.74 -12.92 16.06
CA TRP A 181 -13.39 -11.61 16.55
C TRP A 181 -13.98 -11.40 17.95
N GLU A 182 -13.24 -10.66 18.77
CA GLU A 182 -13.58 -10.31 20.15
C GLU A 182 -13.62 -8.79 20.29
N GLU A 183 -14.65 -8.27 20.94
CA GLU A 183 -14.74 -6.86 21.33
C GLU A 183 -14.13 -6.69 22.72
N ALA A 184 -13.19 -5.76 22.87
CA ALA A 184 -12.67 -5.32 24.14
C ALA A 184 -12.98 -3.84 24.36
N ASN A 185 -13.52 -3.50 25.53
CA ASN A 185 -13.71 -2.11 25.96
C ASN A 185 -12.71 -1.80 27.08
N ASN A 186 -11.89 -0.77 26.87
CA ASN A 186 -10.81 -0.37 27.80
C ASN A 186 -9.88 -1.53 28.22
N GLY A 187 -9.55 -2.42 27.27
CA GLY A 187 -8.67 -3.57 27.51
C GLY A 187 -9.34 -4.79 28.13
N VAL A 188 -10.64 -4.72 28.43
CA VAL A 188 -11.41 -5.86 28.95
C VAL A 188 -12.29 -6.42 27.85
N VAL A 189 -12.16 -7.71 27.53
CA VAL A 189 -13.04 -8.40 26.57
C VAL A 189 -14.48 -8.38 27.10
N THR A 190 -15.38 -7.77 26.34
CA THR A 190 -16.80 -7.60 26.70
C THR A 190 -17.71 -8.50 25.89
N LYS A 191 -17.30 -8.87 24.67
CA LYS A 191 -18.03 -9.80 23.83
C LYS A 191 -17.06 -10.69 23.05
N ASN A 192 -17.47 -11.93 22.88
CA ASN A 192 -16.78 -12.94 22.09
C ASN A 192 -17.77 -13.50 21.06
N ASN A 193 -17.26 -14.10 19.99
CA ASN A 193 -17.99 -14.79 18.92
C ASN A 193 -18.48 -13.90 17.76
N PHE A 194 -17.80 -12.79 17.44
CA PHE A 194 -18.09 -12.09 16.19
C PHE A 194 -17.49 -12.87 15.01
N LYS A 195 -18.34 -13.31 14.08
CA LYS A 195 -17.88 -14.09 12.93
C LYS A 195 -17.25 -13.17 11.89
N GLU A 196 -16.05 -13.48 11.42
CA GLU A 196 -15.50 -12.79 10.26
C GLU A 196 -16.34 -13.12 9.01
N VAL A 197 -16.87 -12.07 8.37
CA VAL A 197 -17.58 -12.17 7.10
C VAL A 197 -16.64 -11.84 5.95
N GLU A 198 -15.88 -10.75 6.09
CA GLU A 198 -14.93 -10.29 5.08
C GLU A 198 -13.75 -9.59 5.76
N ASN A 199 -12.55 -9.71 5.17
CA ASN A 199 -11.35 -9.05 5.65
C ASN A 199 -10.48 -8.70 4.44
N ASN A 200 -10.74 -7.52 3.89
CA ASN A 200 -9.96 -6.93 2.80
C ASN A 200 -9.17 -5.74 3.37
N LYS A 201 -8.01 -5.39 2.82
CA LYS A 201 -7.07 -4.42 3.41
C LYS A 201 -7.69 -3.05 3.79
N ALA A 202 -8.85 -2.69 3.23
CA ALA A 202 -9.59 -1.47 3.56
C ALA A 202 -10.68 -1.66 4.64
N THR A 203 -11.26 -2.86 4.77
CA THR A 203 -12.41 -3.13 5.63
C THR A 203 -12.41 -4.56 6.18
N VAL A 204 -12.72 -4.70 7.47
CA VAL A 204 -13.13 -5.97 8.08
C VAL A 204 -14.61 -5.90 8.39
N THR A 205 -15.38 -6.85 7.86
CA THR A 205 -16.78 -7.04 8.17
C THR A 205 -16.91 -8.19 9.16
N ILE A 206 -17.46 -7.91 10.34
CA ILE A 206 -17.73 -8.93 11.35
C ILE A 206 -19.23 -9.00 11.65
N ASP A 207 -19.77 -10.19 11.87
CA ASP A 207 -21.17 -10.42 12.19
C ASP A 207 -21.35 -10.76 13.66
N GLN A 208 -22.24 -10.04 14.32
CA GLN A 208 -22.62 -10.22 15.72
C GLN A 208 -23.95 -10.99 15.91
N GLY A 209 -24.53 -11.51 14.82
CA GLY A 209 -25.76 -12.30 14.81
C GLY A 209 -27.04 -11.49 14.53
N PHE A 210 -26.95 -10.16 14.47
CA PHE A 210 -28.07 -9.26 14.19
C PHE A 210 -27.69 -8.10 13.25
N GLY A 211 -26.57 -8.24 12.53
CA GLY A 211 -26.13 -7.31 11.50
C GLY A 211 -24.62 -7.06 11.50
N PRO A 212 -24.05 -6.72 10.34
CA PRO A 212 -22.60 -6.54 10.20
C PRO A 212 -22.10 -5.28 10.90
N ILE A 213 -20.92 -5.38 11.49
CA ILE A 213 -20.07 -4.27 11.87
C ILE A 213 -18.99 -4.16 10.81
N TYR A 214 -18.81 -2.95 10.26
CA TYR A 214 -17.75 -2.63 9.31
C TYR A 214 -16.65 -1.86 10.04
N LEU A 215 -15.48 -2.47 10.14
CA LEU A 215 -14.26 -1.85 10.63
C LEU A 215 -13.50 -1.33 9.42
N THR A 216 -13.14 -0.06 9.40
CA THR A 216 -12.47 0.60 8.27
C THR A 216 -11.21 1.31 8.75
N LEU A 217 -10.46 1.88 7.79
CA LEU A 217 -9.28 2.71 8.07
C LEU A 217 -9.60 4.01 8.83
N ASP A 218 -10.87 4.39 8.94
CA ASP A 218 -11.29 5.65 9.56
C ASP A 218 -12.26 5.45 10.74
N GLY A 219 -12.88 4.28 10.89
CA GLY A 219 -13.89 4.08 11.92
C GLY A 219 -14.48 2.69 11.98
N ALA A 220 -15.36 2.50 12.95
CA ALA A 220 -16.24 1.34 13.02
C ALA A 220 -17.69 1.80 12.85
N TYR A 221 -18.43 1.06 12.03
CA TYR A 221 -19.77 1.38 11.59
C TYR A 221 -20.72 0.22 11.87
N TYR A 222 -21.92 0.54 12.32
CA TYR A 222 -23.01 -0.41 12.47
C TYR A 222 -24.29 0.25 11.98
N ASN A 223 -25.05 -0.45 11.13
CA ASN A 223 -26.28 0.05 10.52
C ASN A 223 -26.10 1.45 9.85
N GLY A 224 -25.00 1.62 9.11
CA GLY A 224 -24.66 2.87 8.42
C GLY A 224 -24.19 4.02 9.32
N THR A 225 -24.15 3.83 10.65
CA THR A 225 -23.75 4.87 11.60
C THR A 225 -22.36 4.59 12.16
N LYS A 226 -21.48 5.59 12.11
CA LYS A 226 -20.15 5.53 12.74
C LYS A 226 -20.30 5.57 14.26
N PHE A 227 -19.82 4.56 14.97
CA PHE A 227 -19.88 4.51 16.44
C PHE A 227 -18.52 4.63 17.12
N ALA A 228 -17.42 4.54 16.36
CA ALA A 228 -16.07 4.78 16.86
C ALA A 228 -15.16 5.27 15.73
N SER A 229 -14.22 6.15 16.08
CA SER A 229 -13.14 6.59 15.19
C SER A 229 -11.88 5.81 15.52
N GLY A 230 -11.22 5.24 14.53
CA GLY A 230 -10.13 4.30 14.75
C GLY A 230 -9.59 3.72 13.46
N ASN A 231 -8.62 2.82 13.56
CA ASN A 231 -8.01 2.17 12.40
C ASN A 231 -7.41 0.81 12.74
N PHE A 232 -6.90 0.14 11.71
CA PHE A 232 -6.12 -1.09 11.84
C PHE A 232 -4.68 -0.77 12.27
N GLY A 233 -4.11 -1.56 13.17
CA GLY A 233 -2.70 -1.46 13.57
C GLY A 233 -2.39 -0.63 14.82
N GLY A 234 -3.40 -0.19 15.59
CA GLY A 234 -3.17 0.36 16.92
C GLY A 234 -2.92 -0.74 17.95
N LYS A 235 -1.65 -0.98 18.30
CA LYS A 235 -1.27 -1.62 19.56
C LYS A 235 -1.46 -0.65 20.71
#